data_AF-A0A7C3I373-F1
#
_entry.id   AF-A0A7C3I373-F1
#
_cell.length_a   1.000
_cell.length_b   1.000
_cell.length_c   1.000
_cell.angle_alpha   90.00
_cell.angle_beta   90.00
_cell.angle_gamma   90.00
#
_symmetry.space_group_name_H-M   'P 1'
#
loop_
_entity.id
_entity.type
_entity.pdbx_description
1 polymer ?
#
loop_
_entity_poly.entity_id
_entity_poly.type
_entity_poly.pdbx_seq_one_letter_code
_entity_poly.pdbx_strand_id
1 'polypeptide(L)'
;MDIEALLGLQQAYHDLSRAFEAARTFTALRPWAEGELFAQLQALGAELRRATRGAATSSEIESLARALQEATALAEERVSAVRTSADYRSALSAYEQERWADLEQLLPKVFADLSPAPRPARVFVPFEPSRPRRRPGQPPFLSAAESAEVLASLVTSGMPPDPESGPWWSRDFPHLVATDDPEALASSIWVVFDGPRIEAAVLADRSTPQAWRVYTKCLRGAVGVGIAASVEDEWWEAHDVPFSEYREALRSALAARGISVGTP
;
A
#
# COMPACT_ATOMS: atom_id res chain seq x y z
N MET A 1 1.32 -10.08 -40.04
CA MET A 1 1.19 -10.42 -38.60
C MET A 1 0.19 -9.45 -38.03
N ASP A 2 -0.85 -9.96 -37.36
CA ASP A 2 -1.94 -9.14 -36.84
C ASP A 2 -1.48 -8.38 -35.59
N ILE A 3 -1.60 -7.05 -35.63
CA ILE A 3 -1.20 -6.17 -34.52
C ILE A 3 -2.10 -6.42 -33.29
N GLU A 4 -3.37 -6.76 -33.51
CA GLU A 4 -4.32 -7.04 -32.43
C GLU A 4 -3.92 -8.29 -31.65
N ALA A 5 -3.47 -9.34 -32.35
CA ALA A 5 -2.99 -10.57 -31.72
C ALA A 5 -1.75 -10.33 -30.83
N LEU A 6 -0.82 -9.46 -31.26
CA LEU A 6 0.35 -9.10 -30.46
C LEU A 6 -0.02 -8.28 -29.23
N LEU A 7 -0.95 -7.33 -29.35
CA LEU A 7 -1.45 -6.55 -28.22
C LEU A 7 -2.16 -7.45 -27.21
N GLY A 8 -2.96 -8.42 -27.68
CA GLY A 8 -3.61 -9.41 -26.82
C GLY A 8 -2.61 -10.26 -26.03
N LEU A 9 -1.51 -10.69 -26.66
CA LEU A 9 -0.44 -11.42 -25.97
C LEU A 9 0.29 -10.56 -24.92
N GLN A 10 0.54 -9.28 -25.22
CA GLN A 10 1.16 -8.36 -24.26
C GLN A 10 0.27 -8.16 -23.02
N GLN A 11 -1.04 -8.01 -23.22
CA GLN A 11 -2.00 -7.94 -22.13
C GLN A 11 -2.01 -9.23 -21.30
N ALA A 12 -2.09 -10.39 -21.95
CA ALA A 12 -2.09 -11.68 -21.25
C ALA A 12 -0.81 -11.92 -20.43
N TYR A 13 0.35 -11.48 -20.93
CA TYR A 13 1.60 -11.49 -20.18
C TYR A 13 1.58 -10.54 -18.97
N HIS A 14 0.99 -9.35 -19.13
CA HIS A 14 0.82 -8.42 -18.02
C HIS A 14 -0.11 -9.00 -16.93
N ASP A 15 -1.19 -9.68 -17.33
CA ASP A 15 -2.11 -10.34 -16.40
C ASP A 15 -1.40 -11.46 -15.61
N LEU A 16 -0.57 -12.28 -16.29
CA LEU A 16 0.26 -13.29 -15.62
C LEU A 16 1.25 -12.64 -14.63
N SER A 17 1.89 -11.54 -15.02
CA SER A 17 2.79 -10.79 -14.12
C SER A 17 2.06 -10.29 -12.87
N ARG A 18 0.82 -9.82 -13.01
CA ARG A 18 -0.01 -9.41 -11.86
C ARG A 18 -0.40 -10.59 -10.98
N ALA A 19 -0.75 -11.72 -11.58
CA ALA A 19 -1.07 -12.94 -10.84
C ALA A 19 0.15 -13.49 -10.08
N PHE A 20 1.35 -13.39 -10.65
CA PHE A 20 2.61 -13.68 -9.97
C PHE A 20 2.83 -12.79 -8.74
N GLU A 21 2.66 -11.48 -8.87
CA GLU A 21 2.80 -10.55 -7.74
C GLU A 21 1.78 -10.83 -6.62
N ALA A 22 0.54 -11.16 -7.00
CA ALA A 22 -0.49 -11.59 -6.06
C ALA A 22 -0.08 -12.88 -5.32
N ALA A 23 0.43 -13.89 -6.03
CA ALA A 23 0.88 -15.14 -5.42
C ALA A 23 2.07 -14.90 -4.46
N ARG A 24 3.04 -14.07 -4.86
CA ARG A 24 4.23 -13.73 -4.05
C ARG A 24 3.88 -13.03 -2.74
N THR A 25 2.73 -12.38 -2.67
CA THR A 25 2.22 -11.70 -1.46
C THR A 25 1.94 -12.69 -0.33
N PHE A 26 1.55 -13.94 -0.63
CA PHE A 26 1.12 -14.91 0.38
C PHE A 26 2.24 -15.88 0.77
N THR A 27 2.45 -16.07 2.08
CA THR A 27 3.55 -16.90 2.63
C THR A 27 3.50 -18.33 2.09
N ALA A 28 2.32 -18.94 2.04
CA ALA A 28 2.15 -20.31 1.57
C ALA A 28 2.42 -20.47 0.06
N LEU A 29 2.26 -19.40 -0.73
CA LEU A 29 2.43 -19.43 -2.18
C LEU A 29 3.79 -18.91 -2.63
N ARG A 30 4.49 -18.12 -1.81
CA ARG A 30 5.77 -17.49 -2.18
C ARG A 30 6.81 -18.46 -2.75
N PRO A 31 7.08 -19.64 -2.16
CA PRO A 31 8.07 -20.57 -2.73
C PRO A 31 7.70 -21.06 -4.14
N TRP A 32 6.41 -21.32 -4.37
CA TRP A 32 5.91 -21.71 -5.70
C TRP A 32 5.96 -20.54 -6.68
N ALA A 33 5.58 -19.34 -6.23
CA ALA A 33 5.60 -18.13 -7.05
C ALA A 33 7.03 -17.82 -7.51
N GLU A 34 7.99 -17.72 -6.59
CA GLU A 34 9.39 -17.36 -6.85
C GLU A 34 10.18 -18.49 -7.54
N GLY A 35 9.70 -19.74 -7.45
CA GLY A 35 10.25 -20.88 -8.16
C GLY A 35 9.59 -21.12 -9.52
N GLU A 36 8.57 -21.96 -9.52
CA GLU A 36 7.93 -22.48 -10.73
C GLU A 36 7.25 -21.38 -11.57
N LEU A 37 6.44 -20.53 -10.94
CA LEU A 37 5.67 -19.51 -11.67
C LEU A 37 6.60 -18.45 -12.27
N PHE A 38 7.64 -18.03 -11.55
CA PHE A 38 8.63 -17.09 -12.06
C PHE A 38 9.40 -17.67 -13.26
N ALA A 39 9.82 -18.94 -13.18
CA ALA A 39 10.47 -19.62 -14.30
C ALA A 39 9.56 -19.69 -15.54
N GLN A 40 8.28 -20.00 -15.34
CA GLN A 40 7.28 -20.00 -16.40
C GLN A 40 7.06 -18.61 -17.01
N LEU A 41 6.95 -17.57 -16.17
CA LEU A 41 6.85 -16.18 -16.60
C LEU A 41 8.04 -15.77 -17.47
N GLN A 42 9.27 -16.11 -17.08
CA GLN A 42 10.48 -15.81 -17.87
C GLN A 42 10.47 -16.51 -19.24
N ALA A 43 10.09 -17.79 -19.27
CA ALA A 43 10.01 -18.57 -20.51
C ALA A 43 8.98 -17.98 -21.49
N LEU A 44 7.76 -17.74 -21.02
CA LEU A 44 6.67 -17.18 -21.84
C LEU A 44 7.00 -15.74 -22.29
N GLY A 45 7.67 -14.94 -21.45
CA GLY A 45 8.16 -13.62 -21.83
C GLY A 45 9.23 -13.67 -22.93
N ALA A 46 10.10 -14.69 -22.92
CA ALA A 46 11.07 -14.90 -23.99
C ALA A 46 10.41 -15.34 -25.30
N GLU A 47 9.35 -16.14 -25.24
CA GLU A 47 8.52 -16.50 -26.39
C GLU A 47 7.78 -15.29 -26.97
N LEU A 48 7.18 -14.45 -26.12
CA LEU A 48 6.54 -13.21 -26.53
C LEU A 48 7.52 -12.29 -27.28
N ARG A 49 8.74 -12.09 -26.74
CA ARG A 49 9.78 -11.30 -27.41
C ARG A 49 10.27 -11.91 -28.73
N ARG A 50 10.13 -13.22 -28.93
CA ARG A 50 10.42 -13.87 -30.22
C ARG A 50 9.28 -13.62 -31.20
N ALA A 51 8.02 -13.77 -30.76
CA ALA A 51 6.84 -13.52 -31.57
C ALA A 51 6.78 -12.07 -32.07
N THR A 52 7.04 -11.09 -31.20
CA THR A 52 7.02 -9.66 -31.58
C THR A 52 8.10 -9.27 -32.59
N ARG A 53 9.18 -10.04 -32.72
CA ARG A 53 10.26 -9.81 -33.70
C ARG A 53 9.96 -10.39 -35.09
N GLY A 54 8.73 -10.84 -35.35
CA GLY A 54 8.31 -11.25 -36.69
C GLY A 54 8.53 -12.73 -37.02
N ALA A 55 8.87 -13.56 -36.03
CA ALA A 55 9.28 -14.95 -36.23
C ALA A 55 8.21 -16.00 -35.91
N ALA A 56 7.00 -15.60 -35.49
CA ALA A 56 5.96 -16.52 -35.06
C ALA A 56 4.87 -16.73 -36.13
N THR A 57 4.51 -18.01 -36.31
CA THR A 57 3.35 -18.49 -37.04
C THR A 57 2.06 -18.29 -36.22
N SER A 58 0.89 -18.35 -36.88
CA SER A 58 -0.41 -18.24 -36.17
C SER A 58 -0.58 -19.33 -35.11
N SER A 59 -0.13 -20.57 -35.39
CA SER A 59 -0.20 -21.68 -34.43
C SER A 59 0.68 -21.43 -33.19
N GLU A 60 1.84 -20.80 -33.35
CA GLU A 60 2.70 -20.42 -32.22
C GLU A 60 2.08 -19.29 -31.38
N ILE A 61 1.44 -18.32 -32.03
CA ILE A 61 0.70 -17.23 -31.35
C ILE A 61 -0.45 -17.81 -30.51
N GLU A 62 -1.25 -18.72 -31.08
CA GLU A 62 -2.35 -19.38 -30.37
C GLU A 62 -1.85 -20.24 -29.21
N SER A 63 -0.76 -20.98 -29.41
CA SER A 63 -0.14 -21.80 -28.36
C SER A 63 0.36 -20.93 -27.20
N LEU A 64 1.02 -19.81 -27.50
CA LEU A 64 1.52 -18.88 -26.49
C LEU A 64 0.36 -18.22 -25.73
N ALA A 65 -0.69 -17.80 -26.44
CA ALA A 65 -1.89 -17.23 -25.82
C ALA A 65 -2.52 -18.21 -24.82
N ARG A 66 -2.66 -19.48 -25.21
CA ARG A 66 -3.20 -20.53 -24.33
C ARG A 66 -2.31 -20.76 -23.11
N ALA A 67 -1.00 -20.86 -23.31
CA ALA A 67 -0.05 -21.06 -22.20
C ALA A 67 -0.08 -19.90 -21.19
N LEU A 68 -0.20 -18.65 -21.66
CA LEU A 68 -0.38 -17.48 -20.80
C LEU A 68 -1.70 -17.55 -20.02
N GLN A 69 -2.80 -17.88 -20.69
CA GLN A 69 -4.11 -18.00 -20.05
C GLN A 69 -4.16 -19.10 -18.99
N GLU A 70 -3.62 -20.29 -19.30
CA GLU A 70 -3.57 -21.43 -18.37
C GLU A 70 -2.71 -21.11 -17.14
N ALA A 71 -1.55 -20.47 -17.33
CA ALA A 71 -0.69 -20.05 -16.23
C ALA A 71 -1.37 -19.01 -15.33
N THR A 72 -2.04 -18.02 -15.93
CA THR A 72 -2.79 -17.00 -15.18
C THR A 72 -3.93 -17.62 -14.38
N ALA A 73 -4.74 -18.48 -15.01
CA ALA A 73 -5.85 -19.15 -14.35
C ALA A 73 -5.39 -20.00 -13.15
N LEU A 74 -4.30 -20.75 -13.30
CA LEU A 74 -3.71 -21.54 -12.21
C LEU A 74 -3.24 -20.65 -11.05
N ALA A 75 -2.61 -19.51 -11.35
CA ALA A 75 -2.16 -18.57 -10.33
C ALA A 75 -3.33 -17.92 -9.59
N GLU A 76 -4.35 -17.48 -10.30
CA GLU A 76 -5.57 -16.91 -9.72
C GLU A 76 -6.35 -17.91 -8.86
N GLU A 77 -6.44 -19.18 -9.29
CA GLU A 77 -7.04 -20.26 -8.52
C GLU A 77 -6.31 -20.44 -7.18
N ARG A 78 -4.98 -20.56 -7.22
CA ARG A 78 -4.16 -20.73 -6.01
C ARG A 78 -4.27 -19.53 -5.06
N VAL A 79 -4.21 -18.32 -5.60
CA VAL A 79 -4.41 -17.08 -4.81
C VAL A 79 -5.78 -17.07 -4.15
N SER A 80 -6.83 -17.45 -4.89
CA SER A 80 -8.20 -17.49 -4.36
C SER A 80 -8.37 -18.56 -3.27
N ALA A 81 -7.69 -19.69 -3.40
CA ALA A 81 -7.69 -20.77 -2.40
C ALA A 81 -7.08 -20.36 -1.06
N VAL A 82 -6.20 -19.34 -1.02
CA VAL A 82 -5.65 -18.83 0.26
C VAL A 82 -6.75 -18.35 1.19
N ARG A 83 -7.82 -17.73 0.66
CA ARG A 83 -8.92 -17.18 1.46
C ARG A 83 -9.66 -18.23 2.29
N THR A 84 -9.64 -19.49 1.86
CA THR A 84 -10.30 -20.61 2.56
C THR A 84 -9.36 -21.37 3.50
N SER A 85 -8.06 -21.05 3.49
CA SER A 85 -7.07 -21.65 4.38
C SER A 85 -7.39 -21.39 5.86
N ALA A 86 -6.85 -22.25 6.75
CA ALA A 86 -7.04 -22.10 8.18
C ALA A 86 -6.39 -20.82 8.71
N ASP A 87 -5.14 -20.56 8.33
CA ASP A 87 -4.39 -19.38 8.77
C ASP A 87 -5.09 -18.07 8.37
N TYR A 88 -5.58 -17.98 7.12
CA TYR A 88 -6.30 -16.80 6.64
C TYR A 88 -7.58 -16.53 7.45
N ARG A 89 -8.41 -17.57 7.65
CA ARG A 89 -9.66 -17.45 8.41
C ARG A 89 -9.41 -17.12 9.89
N SER A 90 -8.37 -17.67 10.49
CA SER A 90 -7.98 -17.35 11.86
C SER A 90 -7.50 -15.90 11.98
N ALA A 91 -6.70 -15.42 11.03
CA ALA A 91 -6.26 -14.02 10.99
C ALA A 91 -7.45 -13.07 10.81
N LEU A 92 -8.36 -13.37 9.88
CA LEU A 92 -9.55 -12.55 9.63
C LEU A 92 -10.45 -12.48 10.88
N SER A 93 -10.69 -13.62 11.53
CA SER A 93 -11.43 -13.65 12.80
C SER A 93 -10.74 -12.85 13.90
N ALA A 94 -9.41 -12.88 14.00
CA ALA A 94 -8.66 -12.08 14.96
C ALA A 94 -8.80 -10.57 14.67
N TYR A 95 -8.77 -10.18 13.39
CA TYR A 95 -8.97 -8.81 12.95
C TYR A 95 -10.38 -8.29 13.28
N GLU A 96 -11.42 -9.05 12.92
CA GLU A 96 -12.82 -8.69 13.17
C GLU A 96 -13.13 -8.50 14.66
N GLN A 97 -12.50 -9.32 15.51
CA GLN A 97 -12.65 -9.32 16.97
C GLN A 97 -11.63 -8.42 17.68
N GLU A 98 -10.78 -7.69 16.95
CA GLU A 98 -9.79 -6.77 17.51
C GLU A 98 -8.77 -7.45 18.44
N ARG A 99 -8.47 -8.74 18.19
CA ARG A 99 -7.46 -9.52 18.91
C ARG A 99 -6.07 -9.23 18.34
N TRP A 100 -5.57 -8.02 18.59
CA TRP A 100 -4.34 -7.50 17.95
C TRP A 100 -3.09 -8.33 18.22
N ALA A 101 -2.90 -8.79 19.46
CA ALA A 101 -1.75 -9.63 19.80
C ALA A 101 -1.77 -10.98 19.04
N ASP A 102 -2.94 -11.58 18.86
CA ASP A 102 -3.08 -12.81 18.06
C ASP A 102 -2.84 -12.51 16.58
N LEU A 103 -3.34 -11.36 16.10
CA LEU A 103 -3.19 -10.95 14.71
C LEU A 103 -1.71 -10.71 14.33
N GLU A 104 -0.91 -10.11 15.20
CA GLU A 104 0.55 -9.94 15.00
C GLU A 104 1.28 -11.29 14.82
N GLN A 105 0.78 -12.35 15.45
CA GLN A 105 1.35 -13.70 15.32
C GLN A 105 0.84 -14.44 14.07
N LEU A 106 -0.38 -14.14 13.63
CA LEU A 106 -1.04 -14.83 12.53
C LEU A 106 -0.68 -14.23 11.16
N LEU A 107 -0.60 -12.90 11.05
CA LEU A 107 -0.38 -12.23 9.77
C LEU A 107 0.90 -12.66 9.04
N PRO A 108 2.06 -12.89 9.68
CA PRO A 108 3.26 -13.39 9.01
C PRO A 108 3.10 -14.79 8.40
N LYS A 109 2.15 -15.60 8.90
CA LYS A 109 1.81 -16.91 8.33
C LYS A 109 0.98 -16.78 7.04
N VAL A 110 0.29 -15.66 6.88
CA VAL A 110 -0.56 -15.36 5.72
C VAL A 110 0.20 -14.55 4.67
N PHE A 111 0.84 -13.46 5.08
CA PHE A 111 1.50 -12.50 4.21
C PHE A 111 3.02 -12.59 4.35
N ALA A 112 3.66 -12.81 3.21
CA ALA A 112 5.07 -13.16 3.17
C ALA A 112 5.98 -11.99 3.51
N ASP A 113 5.58 -10.74 3.28
CA ASP A 113 6.42 -9.58 3.59
C ASP A 113 6.24 -9.05 5.01
N LEU A 114 5.38 -9.65 5.83
CA LEU A 114 5.18 -9.20 7.20
C LEU A 114 6.08 -9.95 8.16
N SER A 115 6.63 -9.22 9.11
CA SER A 115 7.42 -9.80 10.19
C SER A 115 7.11 -9.17 11.53
N PRO A 116 7.11 -9.95 12.62
CA PRO A 116 7.10 -9.40 13.96
C PRO A 116 8.39 -8.60 14.19
N ALA A 117 8.26 -7.40 14.74
CA ALA A 117 9.38 -6.56 15.12
C ALA A 117 9.04 -5.82 16.44
N PRO A 118 10.05 -5.44 17.24
CA PRO A 118 9.81 -4.59 18.41
C PRO A 118 9.12 -3.30 17.97
N ARG A 119 8.06 -2.91 18.68
CA ARG A 119 7.34 -1.68 18.35
C ARG A 119 8.29 -0.47 18.43
N PRO A 120 8.30 0.40 17.41
CA PRO A 120 9.14 1.60 17.44
C PRO A 120 8.64 2.56 18.52
N ALA A 121 9.51 3.44 19.01
CA ALA A 121 9.13 4.42 20.03
C ALA A 121 8.05 5.39 19.53
N ARG A 122 8.11 5.74 18.25
CA ARG A 122 7.15 6.60 17.56
C ARG A 122 6.74 5.94 16.25
N VAL A 123 5.49 6.14 15.87
CA VAL A 123 4.96 5.74 14.56
C VAL A 123 4.43 6.99 13.88
N PHE A 124 4.85 7.19 12.63
CA PHE A 124 4.47 8.32 11.80
C PHE A 124 3.60 7.83 10.65
N VAL A 125 2.35 8.30 10.60
CA VAL A 125 1.42 7.96 9.52
C VAL A 125 1.29 9.17 8.60
N PRO A 126 1.60 9.04 7.29
CA PRO A 126 1.56 10.16 6.35
C PRO A 126 0.15 10.72 6.24
N PHE A 127 0.06 12.04 6.06
CA PHE A 127 -1.18 12.75 5.78
C PHE A 127 -1.00 13.56 4.50
N GLU A 128 -1.70 13.15 3.44
CA GLU A 128 -1.70 13.92 2.20
C GLU A 128 -2.79 14.99 2.21
N PRO A 129 -2.46 16.29 2.12
CA PRO A 129 -3.44 17.37 2.07
C PRO A 129 -4.13 17.46 0.69
N SER A 130 -4.24 16.36 -0.07
CA SER A 130 -4.77 16.38 -1.43
C SER A 130 -6.29 16.34 -1.49
N ARG A 131 -6.90 16.97 -2.51
CA ARG A 131 -8.35 16.94 -2.73
C ARG A 131 -8.76 15.69 -3.53
N PRO A 132 -9.75 14.90 -3.07
CA PRO A 132 -10.16 13.66 -3.76
C PRO A 132 -10.86 13.88 -5.11
N ARG A 133 -11.37 15.08 -5.42
CA ARG A 133 -11.98 15.39 -6.74
C ARG A 133 -11.42 16.69 -7.30
N ARG A 134 -10.57 16.58 -8.31
CA ARG A 134 -10.00 17.72 -9.04
C ARG A 134 -11.04 18.29 -10.02
N ARG A 135 -11.38 19.56 -9.88
CA ARG A 135 -12.00 20.35 -10.96
C ARG A 135 -10.90 21.18 -11.64
N PRO A 136 -10.98 21.43 -12.95
CA PRO A 136 -10.03 22.32 -13.62
C PRO A 136 -9.95 23.68 -12.90
N GLY A 137 -8.73 24.14 -12.59
CA GLY A 137 -8.47 25.42 -11.92
C GLY A 137 -8.54 25.43 -10.39
N GLN A 138 -8.67 24.28 -9.71
CA GLN A 138 -8.54 24.20 -8.25
C GLN A 138 -7.10 23.89 -7.81
N PRO A 139 -6.64 24.45 -6.68
CA PRO A 139 -5.32 24.13 -6.12
C PRO A 139 -5.19 22.62 -5.86
N PRO A 140 -4.00 22.03 -6.05
CA PRO A 140 -3.77 20.59 -5.85
C PRO A 140 -3.96 20.15 -4.39
N PHE A 141 -3.78 21.09 -3.45
CA PHE A 141 -3.84 20.85 -2.02
C PHE A 141 -4.99 21.60 -1.33
N LEU A 142 -5.43 21.06 -0.21
CA LEU A 142 -6.25 21.73 0.79
C LEU A 142 -5.48 22.93 1.34
N SER A 143 -6.21 24.00 1.68
CA SER A 143 -5.63 25.12 2.43
C SER A 143 -5.15 24.67 3.82
N ALA A 144 -4.29 25.47 4.46
CA ALA A 144 -3.80 25.19 5.81
C ALA A 144 -4.94 25.08 6.84
N ALA A 145 -5.98 25.90 6.70
CA ALA A 145 -7.15 25.87 7.58
C ALA A 145 -7.98 24.57 7.39
N GLU A 146 -8.26 24.20 6.14
CA GLU A 146 -8.96 22.94 5.82
C GLU A 146 -8.16 21.73 6.31
N SER A 147 -6.84 21.74 6.12
CA SER A 147 -5.96 20.66 6.57
C SER A 147 -5.91 20.57 8.10
N ALA A 148 -5.89 21.71 8.80
CA ALA A 148 -5.98 21.74 10.27
C ALA A 148 -7.30 21.16 10.78
N GLU A 149 -8.43 21.39 10.09
CA GLU A 149 -9.72 20.80 10.44
C GLU A 149 -9.72 19.29 10.28
N VAL A 150 -9.19 18.78 9.16
CA VAL A 150 -9.08 17.34 8.92
C VAL A 150 -8.16 16.69 9.95
N LEU A 151 -6.96 17.24 10.16
CA LEU A 151 -6.00 16.73 11.15
C LEU A 151 -6.56 16.77 12.56
N ALA A 152 -7.29 17.81 12.95
CA ALA A 152 -7.93 17.87 14.26
C ALA A 152 -8.99 16.79 14.44
N SER A 153 -9.76 16.50 13.39
CA SER A 153 -10.71 15.39 13.39
C SER A 153 -9.99 14.05 13.57
N LEU A 154 -8.90 13.81 12.84
CA LEU A 154 -8.11 12.57 12.92
C LEU A 154 -7.45 12.39 14.29
N VAL A 155 -6.89 13.46 14.86
CA VAL A 155 -6.26 13.43 16.20
C VAL A 155 -7.29 13.11 17.29
N THR A 156 -8.52 13.63 17.16
CA THR A 156 -9.57 13.48 18.18
C THR A 156 -10.35 12.18 18.03
N SER A 157 -10.75 11.84 16.80
CA SER A 157 -11.65 10.72 16.50
C SER A 157 -10.91 9.43 16.17
N GLY A 158 -9.62 9.53 15.87
CA GLY A 158 -8.78 8.47 15.34
C GLY A 158 -8.75 8.44 13.81
N MET A 159 -7.79 7.71 13.29
CA MET A 159 -7.49 7.57 11.88
C MET A 159 -7.95 6.20 11.38
N PRO A 160 -9.02 6.10 10.58
CA PRO A 160 -9.39 4.86 9.92
C PRO A 160 -8.39 4.55 8.79
N PRO A 161 -8.09 3.27 8.51
CA PRO A 161 -7.45 2.90 7.26
C PRO A 161 -8.37 3.22 6.08
N ASP A 162 -7.80 3.46 4.89
CA ASP A 162 -8.59 3.59 3.65
C ASP A 162 -9.09 2.20 3.22
N PRO A 163 -10.42 1.94 3.22
CA PRO A 163 -10.95 0.64 2.86
C PRO A 163 -11.15 0.46 1.34
N GLU A 164 -11.02 1.51 0.53
CA GLU A 164 -11.56 1.51 -0.84
C GLU A 164 -10.54 1.24 -1.95
N SER A 165 -9.25 1.20 -1.64
CA SER A 165 -8.20 1.02 -2.65
C SER A 165 -7.45 -0.32 -2.48
N GLY A 166 -7.43 -1.12 -3.57
CA GLY A 166 -6.52 -2.27 -3.69
C GLY A 166 -7.16 -3.66 -3.83
N PRO A 167 -6.34 -4.72 -3.75
CA PRO A 167 -6.77 -6.11 -3.91
C PRO A 167 -7.68 -6.57 -2.76
N TRP A 168 -8.37 -7.70 -2.93
CA TRP A 168 -9.36 -8.18 -1.95
C TRP A 168 -8.78 -8.44 -0.56
N TRP A 169 -7.52 -8.85 -0.44
CA TRP A 169 -6.89 -9.06 0.87
C TRP A 169 -6.62 -7.75 1.62
N SER A 170 -6.46 -6.61 0.93
CA SER A 170 -6.38 -5.29 1.57
C SER A 170 -7.74 -4.83 2.11
N ARG A 171 -8.84 -5.30 1.51
CA ARG A 171 -10.20 -5.04 1.99
C ARG A 171 -10.58 -5.92 3.19
N ASP A 172 -10.09 -7.16 3.19
CA ASP A 172 -10.26 -8.07 4.33
C ASP A 172 -9.37 -7.63 5.53
N PHE A 173 -8.19 -7.05 5.26
CA PHE A 173 -7.25 -6.54 6.27
C PHE A 173 -6.81 -5.09 5.98
N PRO A 174 -7.72 -4.11 6.15
CA PRO A 174 -7.36 -2.73 5.94
C PRO A 174 -6.36 -2.29 7.04
N HIS A 175 -5.39 -1.48 6.64
CA HIS A 175 -4.28 -1.07 7.47
C HIS A 175 -3.79 0.31 7.06
N LEU A 176 -3.11 0.98 8.00
CA LEU A 176 -2.34 2.17 7.73
C LEU A 176 -0.90 1.76 7.39
N VAL A 177 -0.30 2.45 6.44
CA VAL A 177 1.15 2.41 6.22
C VAL A 177 1.78 3.49 7.09
N ALA A 178 2.83 3.14 7.80
CA ALA A 178 3.53 4.04 8.70
C ALA A 178 5.05 3.84 8.60
N THR A 179 5.81 4.74 9.22
CA THR A 179 7.26 4.65 9.35
C THR A 179 7.67 4.97 10.80
N ASP A 180 8.86 4.53 11.20
CA ASP A 180 9.53 4.97 12.43
C ASP A 180 10.58 6.06 12.17
N ASP A 181 10.72 6.48 10.91
CA ASP A 181 11.60 7.56 10.45
C ASP A 181 10.80 8.58 9.63
N PRO A 182 10.57 9.81 10.14
CA PRO A 182 9.79 10.82 9.45
C PRO A 182 10.48 11.33 8.17
N GLU A 183 11.81 11.22 8.05
CA GLU A 183 12.53 11.63 6.84
C GLU A 183 12.31 10.66 5.67
N ALA A 184 11.89 9.42 5.96
CA ALA A 184 11.54 8.42 4.95
C ALA A 184 10.13 8.63 4.34
N LEU A 185 9.34 9.58 4.86
CA LEU A 185 8.02 9.87 4.32
C LEU A 185 8.11 10.65 3.01
N ALA A 186 7.36 10.19 2.00
CA ALA A 186 7.08 11.00 0.81
C ALA A 186 6.16 12.21 1.13
N SER A 187 5.46 12.16 2.25
CA SER A 187 4.50 13.19 2.65
C SER A 187 5.14 14.28 3.50
N SER A 188 4.75 15.53 3.26
CA SER A 188 5.27 16.68 4.02
C SER A 188 4.60 16.87 5.39
N ILE A 189 3.54 16.13 5.68
CA ILE A 189 2.75 16.20 6.92
C ILE A 189 2.46 14.78 7.39
N TRP A 190 2.46 14.56 8.70
CA TRP A 190 2.16 13.25 9.28
C TRP A 190 1.54 13.34 10.67
N VAL A 191 0.81 12.29 11.05
CA VAL A 191 0.25 12.13 12.40
C VAL A 191 1.18 11.24 13.21
N VAL A 192 1.44 11.64 14.46
CA VAL A 192 2.41 10.98 15.35
C VAL A 192 1.68 10.18 16.41
N PHE A 193 2.10 8.94 16.62
CA PHE A 193 1.61 8.05 17.66
C PHE A 193 2.76 7.57 18.57
N ASP A 194 2.44 7.31 19.83
CA ASP A 194 3.35 6.65 20.79
C ASP A 194 3.29 5.13 20.57
N GLY A 195 4.30 4.57 19.92
CA GLY A 195 4.25 3.20 19.39
C GLY A 195 3.95 2.13 20.44
N PRO A 196 4.60 2.15 21.62
CA PRO A 196 4.27 1.25 22.74
C PRO A 196 2.81 1.30 23.21
N ARG A 197 2.07 2.39 22.95
CA ARG A 197 0.68 2.58 23.40
C ARG A 197 -0.37 2.33 22.33
N ILE A 198 0.04 1.98 21.12
CA ILE A 198 -0.88 1.73 20.02
C ILE A 198 -1.74 0.49 20.30
N GLU A 199 -3.06 0.64 20.29
CA GLU A 199 -4.01 -0.49 20.36
C GLU A 199 -4.34 -0.99 18.94
N ALA A 200 -3.35 -1.57 18.29
CA ALA A 200 -3.43 -2.15 16.95
C ALA A 200 -2.39 -3.27 16.80
N ALA A 201 -2.49 -4.08 15.74
CA ALA A 201 -1.41 -4.97 15.35
C ALA A 201 -0.40 -4.22 14.49
N VAL A 202 0.87 -4.24 14.89
CA VAL A 202 1.95 -3.49 14.25
C VAL A 202 3.02 -4.46 13.76
N LEU A 203 3.24 -4.51 12.45
CA LEU A 203 4.22 -5.40 11.82
C LEU A 203 5.16 -4.62 10.91
N ALA A 204 6.43 -5.03 10.87
CA ALA A 204 7.39 -4.49 9.93
C ALA A 204 7.12 -5.06 8.52
N ASP A 205 7.16 -4.19 7.52
CA ASP A 205 7.08 -4.57 6.11
C ASP A 205 8.49 -4.82 5.57
N ARG A 206 8.79 -6.07 5.21
CA ARG A 206 10.11 -6.46 4.70
C ARG A 206 10.37 -5.99 3.28
N SER A 207 9.32 -5.62 2.54
CA SER A 207 9.46 -5.14 1.16
C SER A 207 9.89 -3.68 1.09
N THR A 208 9.67 -2.92 2.17
CA THR A 208 10.02 -1.49 2.26
C THR A 208 10.74 -1.22 3.58
N PRO A 209 12.06 -0.89 3.56
CA PRO A 209 12.80 -0.56 4.77
C PRO A 209 12.11 0.53 5.59
N GLN A 210 12.14 0.39 6.92
CA GLN A 210 11.52 1.32 7.89
C GLN A 210 9.99 1.49 7.76
N ALA A 211 9.33 0.74 6.87
CA ALA A 211 7.88 0.76 6.77
C ALA A 211 7.23 -0.24 7.73
N TRP A 212 6.09 0.19 8.27
CA TRP A 212 5.26 -0.55 9.21
C TRP A 212 3.83 -0.61 8.66
N ARG A 213 3.17 -1.75 8.86
CA ARG A 213 1.73 -1.89 8.64
C ARG A 213 1.02 -1.94 9.98
N VAL A 214 0.08 -1.01 10.15
CA VAL A 214 -0.72 -0.88 11.37
C VAL A 214 -2.15 -1.30 11.07
N TYR A 215 -2.50 -2.51 11.51
CA TYR A 215 -3.83 -3.11 11.29
C TYR A 215 -4.77 -2.72 12.43
N THR A 216 -5.81 -1.99 12.09
CA THR A 216 -6.77 -1.41 13.04
C THR A 216 -8.05 -1.02 12.32
N LYS A 217 -9.19 -1.03 13.03
CA LYS A 217 -10.41 -0.41 12.50
C LYS A 217 -10.37 1.11 12.55
N CYS A 218 -9.65 1.68 13.52
CA CYS A 218 -9.46 3.11 13.69
C CYS A 218 -8.31 3.33 14.69
N LEU A 219 -7.19 3.89 14.23
CA LEU A 219 -6.02 4.14 15.06
C LEU A 219 -6.24 5.39 15.92
N ARG A 220 -6.25 5.22 17.24
CA ARG A 220 -6.47 6.30 18.20
C ARG A 220 -5.21 6.62 19.00
N GLY A 221 -5.25 7.71 19.75
CA GLY A 221 -4.17 8.10 20.66
C GLY A 221 -3.02 8.84 19.96
N ALA A 222 -3.34 9.63 18.94
CA ALA A 222 -2.37 10.54 18.34
C ALA A 222 -1.80 11.48 19.42
N VAL A 223 -0.49 11.65 19.42
CA VAL A 223 0.23 12.53 20.36
C VAL A 223 0.60 13.88 19.76
N GLY A 224 0.41 14.03 18.45
CA GLY A 224 0.66 15.28 17.74
C GLY A 224 0.68 15.12 16.23
N VAL A 225 1.10 16.19 15.56
CA VAL A 225 1.31 16.27 14.11
C VAL A 225 2.76 16.67 13.86
N GLY A 226 3.41 16.07 12.86
CA GLY A 226 4.68 16.55 12.36
C GLY A 226 4.50 17.22 11.01
N ILE A 227 5.34 18.23 10.74
CA ILE A 227 5.38 18.93 9.46
C ILE A 227 6.83 19.10 9.07
N ALA A 228 7.15 18.77 7.81
CA ALA A 228 8.49 18.90 7.26
C ALA A 228 9.01 20.34 7.33
N ALA A 229 10.33 20.49 7.51
CA ALA A 229 10.97 21.80 7.49
C ALA A 229 11.02 22.40 6.07
N SER A 230 11.08 21.58 5.04
CA SER A 230 11.05 21.99 3.64
C SER A 230 10.52 20.85 2.79
N VAL A 231 10.15 21.15 1.54
CA VAL A 231 9.75 20.18 0.53
C VAL A 231 10.50 20.50 -0.76
N GLU A 232 10.98 19.46 -1.44
CA GLU A 232 11.54 19.53 -2.80
C GLU A 232 10.57 18.87 -3.77
N ASP A 233 9.30 19.24 -3.66
CA ASP A 233 8.20 18.63 -4.40
C ASP A 233 7.63 19.64 -5.42
N GLU A 234 7.71 19.28 -6.70
CA GLU A 234 7.18 20.05 -7.84
C GLU A 234 5.71 20.44 -7.65
N TRP A 235 4.92 19.64 -6.92
CA TRP A 235 3.53 19.95 -6.63
C TRP A 235 3.37 21.15 -5.69
N TRP A 236 4.29 21.34 -4.75
CA TRP A 236 4.34 22.51 -3.88
C TRP A 236 4.89 23.74 -4.57
N GLU A 237 5.78 23.57 -5.56
CA GLU A 237 6.21 24.66 -6.44
C GLU A 237 5.08 25.19 -7.32
N ALA A 238 4.20 24.30 -7.77
CA ALA A 238 3.01 24.66 -8.56
C ALA A 238 1.85 25.22 -7.71
N HIS A 239 1.99 25.27 -6.39
CA HIS A 239 0.97 25.78 -5.48
C HIS A 239 1.07 27.31 -5.34
N ASP A 240 -0.07 28.00 -5.28
CA ASP A 240 -0.11 29.47 -5.22
C ASP A 240 0.52 30.07 -3.95
N VAL A 241 0.65 29.25 -2.90
CA VAL A 241 1.24 29.63 -1.61
C VAL A 241 2.50 28.78 -1.40
N PRO A 242 3.67 29.41 -1.13
CA PRO A 242 4.89 28.68 -0.80
C PRO A 242 4.69 27.76 0.40
N PHE A 243 5.32 26.58 0.38
CA PHE A 243 5.20 25.61 1.46
C PHE A 243 5.59 26.18 2.83
N SER A 244 6.58 27.07 2.90
CA SER A 244 7.00 27.73 4.14
C SER A 244 5.86 28.55 4.77
N GLU A 245 5.13 29.33 3.97
CA GLU A 245 3.98 30.10 4.44
C GLU A 245 2.81 29.20 4.82
N TYR A 246 2.54 28.17 4.00
CA TYR A 246 1.55 27.15 4.29
C TYR A 246 1.82 26.46 5.64
N ARG A 247 3.08 26.06 5.88
CA ARG A 247 3.52 25.40 7.11
C ARG A 247 3.26 26.27 8.32
N GLU A 248 3.66 27.54 8.31
CA GLU A 248 3.44 28.43 9.47
C GLU A 248 1.96 28.68 9.73
N ALA A 249 1.16 28.83 8.66
CA ALA A 249 -0.29 28.95 8.78
C ALA A 249 -0.91 27.67 9.40
N LEU A 250 -0.48 26.48 8.96
CA LEU A 250 -0.94 25.20 9.48
C LEU A 250 -0.53 25.01 10.94
N ARG A 251 0.72 25.31 11.29
CA ARG A 251 1.23 25.27 12.67
C ARG A 251 0.38 26.13 13.59
N SER A 252 0.11 27.37 13.19
CA SER A 252 -0.72 28.31 13.97
C SER A 252 -2.15 27.79 14.14
N ALA A 253 -2.75 27.27 13.06
CA ALA A 253 -4.11 26.73 13.08
C ALA A 253 -4.25 25.46 13.96
N LEU A 254 -3.25 24.59 13.98
CA LEU A 254 -3.21 23.41 14.85
C LEU A 254 -2.97 23.80 16.32
N ALA A 255 -2.07 24.75 16.58
CA ALA A 255 -1.81 25.26 17.93
C ALA A 255 -3.05 25.92 18.55
N ALA A 256 -3.82 26.68 17.77
CA ALA A 256 -5.10 27.26 18.21
C ALA A 256 -6.14 26.20 18.62
N ARG A 257 -5.98 24.95 18.18
CA ARG A 257 -6.82 23.80 18.53
C ARG A 257 -6.22 22.94 19.65
N GLY A 258 -5.09 23.35 20.24
CA GLY A 258 -4.40 22.60 21.30
C GLY A 258 -3.63 21.37 20.81
N ILE A 259 -3.39 21.24 19.50
CA ILE A 259 -2.68 20.10 18.92
C ILE A 259 -1.18 20.40 18.90
N SER A 260 -0.39 19.51 19.50
CA SER A 260 1.07 19.62 19.50
C SER A 260 1.61 19.42 18.09
N VAL A 261 2.51 20.32 17.67
CA VAL A 261 3.21 20.22 16.39
C VAL A 261 4.70 20.03 16.63
N GLY A 262 5.22 18.87 16.25
CA GLY A 262 6.64 18.58 16.26
C GLY A 262 7.30 19.00 14.96
N THR A 263 8.57 19.41 15.05
CA THR A 263 9.51 19.30 13.93
C THR A 263 10.26 17.98 14.11
N PRO A 264 10.58 17.25 13.02
CA PRO A 264 11.49 16.11 13.12
C PRO A 264 12.79 16.50 13.83
#